data_AF-A0A0N9I502-F1
#
_entry.id   AF-A0A0N9I502-F1
#
_cell.length_a   1.000
_cell.length_b   1.000
_cell.length_c   1.000
_cell.angle_alpha   90.00
_cell.angle_beta   90.00
_cell.angle_gamma   90.00
#
_symmetry.space_group_name_H-M   'P 1'
#
loop_
_entity.id
_entity.type
_entity.pdbx_description
1 polymer ?
#
loop_
_entity_poly.entity_id
_entity_poly.type
_entity_poly.pdbx_seq_one_letter_code
_entity_poly.pdbx_strand_id
1 'polypeptide(L)'
;MDPMTALLALVRDPGGALDLPHYVQIAHALERARFDALLLSDTKLDPLVVLPALASVTDHIGLVADTSGVAPYHLARKLASLDHLSGGRAGWLIDTADGDLVTTEYVEVVRQLWDSFSDKAILRDKANARYYDPDQLRTPHHRGEHFTVRGPLNISRPPQGHPVIFQFGSALLGDVFVDRATDVAEFDTVAAVLGHTATLGDRGPYAGATLRENLGLARPEVVR
;
A
#
# COMPACT_ATOMS: atom_id res chain seq x y z
N MET A 1 8.68 16.09 18.16
CA MET A 1 8.32 16.16 16.73
C MET A 1 6.89 15.69 16.69
N ASP A 2 5.94 16.57 16.35
CA ASP A 2 4.52 16.19 16.32
C ASP A 2 4.36 14.99 15.38
N PRO A 3 3.53 13.99 15.72
CA PRO A 3 3.20 12.92 14.80
C PRO A 3 2.55 13.54 13.56
N MET A 4 3.19 13.35 12.40
CA MET A 4 2.70 13.84 11.12
C MET A 4 1.31 13.25 10.85
N THR A 5 0.27 14.09 10.82
CA THR A 5 -1.07 13.67 10.43
C THR A 5 -1.10 13.42 8.92
N ALA A 6 -1.19 12.14 8.53
CA ALA A 6 -1.41 11.76 7.13
C ALA A 6 -2.78 12.26 6.66
N LEU A 7 -2.84 12.84 5.48
CA LEU A 7 -4.07 13.31 4.83
C LEU A 7 -4.46 12.33 3.73
N LEU A 8 -5.36 11.42 4.08
CA LEU A 8 -5.91 10.41 3.19
C LEU A 8 -7.30 10.83 2.69
N ALA A 9 -7.54 10.72 1.38
CA ALA A 9 -8.88 10.87 0.82
C ALA A 9 -9.54 9.51 0.62
N LEU A 10 -10.67 9.27 1.27
CA LEU A 10 -11.52 8.12 0.97
C LEU A 10 -12.42 8.43 -0.24
N VAL A 11 -12.19 7.72 -1.34
CA VAL A 11 -12.98 7.80 -2.58
C VAL A 11 -13.91 6.59 -2.64
N ARG A 12 -15.21 6.85 -2.44
CA ARG A 12 -16.29 5.86 -2.60
C ARG A 12 -17.18 6.26 -3.77
N ASP A 13 -17.55 5.30 -4.59
CA ASP A 13 -18.45 5.52 -5.73
C ASP A 13 -19.46 4.37 -5.87
N PRO A 14 -20.46 4.30 -4.98
CA PRO A 14 -21.47 3.24 -5.00
C PRO A 14 -22.44 3.37 -6.19
N GLY A 15 -22.61 4.59 -6.73
CA GLY A 15 -23.39 4.87 -7.93
C GLY A 15 -22.70 4.39 -9.21
N GLY A 16 -21.36 4.47 -9.22
CA GLY A 16 -20.46 3.74 -10.08
C GLY A 16 -20.36 4.31 -11.48
N ALA A 17 -19.50 5.31 -11.65
CA ALA A 17 -18.93 5.64 -12.93
C ALA A 17 -18.02 4.48 -13.37
N LEU A 18 -18.35 3.82 -14.47
CA LEU A 18 -17.55 2.75 -15.08
C LEU A 18 -16.56 3.35 -16.10
N ASP A 19 -15.93 4.47 -15.75
CA ASP A 19 -15.07 5.22 -16.64
C ASP A 19 -13.77 5.64 -15.93
N LEU A 20 -12.63 5.33 -16.54
CA LEU A 20 -11.34 5.74 -16.00
C LEU A 20 -11.19 7.27 -15.88
N PRO A 21 -11.68 8.11 -16.83
CA PRO A 21 -11.56 9.56 -16.74
C PRO A 21 -12.08 10.18 -15.43
N HIS A 22 -13.15 9.63 -14.85
CA HIS A 22 -13.68 10.08 -13.57
C HIS A 22 -12.65 9.96 -12.45
N TYR A 23 -12.05 8.77 -12.29
CA TYR A 23 -11.03 8.52 -11.27
C TYR A 23 -9.75 9.32 -11.52
N VAL A 24 -9.37 9.54 -12.78
CA VAL A 24 -8.21 10.39 -13.14
C VAL A 24 -8.43 11.84 -12.69
N GLN A 25 -9.63 12.39 -12.91
CA GLN A 25 -9.96 13.74 -12.47
C GLN A 25 -9.89 13.90 -10.95
N ILE A 26 -10.40 12.90 -10.21
CA ILE A 26 -10.31 12.87 -8.74
C ILE A 26 -8.85 12.80 -8.29
N ALA A 27 -8.07 11.86 -8.81
CA ALA A 27 -6.67 11.66 -8.40
C ALA A 27 -5.83 12.93 -8.62
N HIS A 28 -5.96 13.58 -9.77
CA HIS A 28 -5.29 14.85 -10.04
C HIS A 28 -5.78 16.00 -9.15
N ALA A 29 -7.07 16.06 -8.81
CA ALA A 29 -7.57 17.07 -7.90
C ALA A 29 -6.97 16.91 -6.50
N LEU A 30 -6.92 15.68 -5.99
CA LEU A 30 -6.35 15.35 -4.69
C LEU A 30 -4.84 15.62 -4.64
N GLU A 31 -4.10 15.27 -5.70
CA GLU A 31 -2.66 15.50 -5.78
C GLU A 31 -2.31 17.00 -5.85
N ARG A 32 -3.10 17.80 -6.59
CA ARG A 32 -2.98 19.27 -6.57
C ARG A 32 -3.30 19.86 -5.19
N ALA A 33 -4.25 19.25 -4.49
CA ALA A 33 -4.64 19.63 -3.13
C ALA A 33 -3.71 19.07 -2.04
N ARG A 34 -2.60 18.41 -2.41
CA ARG A 34 -1.58 17.89 -1.49
C ARG A 34 -2.10 16.84 -0.50
N PHE A 35 -3.00 15.98 -0.95
CA PHE A 35 -3.30 14.74 -0.23
C PHE A 35 -2.11 13.79 -0.28
N ASP A 36 -1.84 13.13 0.85
CA ASP A 36 -0.76 12.13 0.94
C ASP A 36 -1.13 10.87 0.16
N ALA A 37 -2.40 10.49 0.17
CA ALA A 37 -2.89 9.32 -0.54
C ALA A 37 -4.39 9.42 -0.87
N LEU A 38 -4.82 8.61 -1.83
CA LEU A 38 -6.22 8.27 -2.08
C LEU A 38 -6.46 6.80 -1.75
N LEU A 39 -7.55 6.52 -1.05
CA LEU A 39 -8.07 5.19 -0.77
C LEU A 39 -9.29 4.95 -1.65
N LEU A 40 -9.20 3.94 -2.51
CA LEU A 40 -10.32 3.52 -3.34
C LEU A 40 -11.00 2.32 -2.71
N SER A 41 -12.27 2.50 -2.30
CA SER A 41 -13.09 1.47 -1.64
C SER A 41 -14.55 1.63 -2.09
N ASP A 42 -15.34 0.55 -2.01
CA ASP A 42 -16.76 0.56 -2.36
C ASP A 42 -17.04 1.17 -3.75
N THR A 43 -16.28 0.70 -4.75
CA THR A 43 -16.41 1.08 -6.16
C THR A 43 -16.90 -0.09 -7.01
N LYS A 44 -17.59 0.20 -8.12
CA LYS A 44 -17.99 -0.86 -9.08
C LYS A 44 -16.82 -1.50 -9.81
N LEU A 45 -15.75 -0.74 -10.05
CA LEU A 45 -14.50 -1.26 -10.62
C LEU A 45 -13.61 -1.81 -9.51
N ASP A 46 -12.85 -2.87 -9.80
CA ASP A 46 -11.84 -3.41 -8.88
C ASP A 46 -10.72 -2.38 -8.63
N PRO A 47 -10.48 -1.95 -7.38
CA PRO A 47 -9.40 -1.01 -7.05
C PRO A 47 -8.03 -1.47 -7.53
N LEU A 48 -7.75 -2.77 -7.52
CA LEU A 48 -6.48 -3.35 -7.97
C LEU A 48 -6.32 -3.31 -9.51
N VAL A 49 -7.35 -2.88 -10.24
CA VAL A 49 -7.30 -2.57 -11.67
C VAL A 49 -7.22 -1.06 -11.92
N VAL A 50 -7.98 -0.27 -11.16
CA VAL A 50 -8.03 1.19 -11.33
C VAL A 50 -6.73 1.86 -10.86
N LEU A 51 -6.22 1.49 -9.69
CA LEU A 51 -5.04 2.12 -9.10
C LEU A 51 -3.78 2.01 -9.99
N PRO A 52 -3.47 0.87 -10.64
CA PRO A 52 -2.40 0.81 -11.63
C PRO A 52 -2.56 1.78 -12.81
N ALA A 53 -3.80 2.03 -13.27
CA ALA A 53 -4.04 3.03 -14.31
C ALA A 53 -3.79 4.45 -13.79
N LEU A 54 -4.22 4.74 -12.55
CA LEU A 54 -3.94 6.04 -11.90
C LEU A 54 -2.44 6.25 -11.65
N ALA A 55 -1.69 5.19 -11.37
CA ALA A 55 -0.24 5.25 -11.22
C ALA A 55 0.47 5.81 -12.48
N SER A 56 -0.09 5.56 -13.67
CA SER A 56 0.48 6.05 -14.93
C SER A 56 0.23 7.53 -15.23
N VAL A 57 -0.67 8.16 -14.48
CA VAL A 57 -1.09 9.55 -14.69
C VAL A 57 -1.00 10.40 -13.42
N THR A 58 -0.30 9.94 -12.39
CA THR A 58 -0.04 10.70 -11.16
C THR A 58 1.42 10.51 -10.77
N ASP A 59 2.00 11.49 -10.08
CA ASP A 59 3.44 11.54 -9.82
C ASP A 59 3.80 11.26 -8.37
N HIS A 60 2.92 11.63 -7.43
CA HIS A 60 3.26 11.74 -6.01
C HIS A 60 2.22 11.13 -5.07
N ILE A 61 0.93 11.26 -5.37
CA ILE A 61 -0.12 10.81 -4.45
C ILE A 61 -0.05 9.29 -4.21
N GLY A 62 -0.21 8.86 -2.96
CA GLY A 62 -0.35 7.45 -2.59
C GLY A 62 -1.59 6.80 -3.16
N LEU A 63 -1.50 5.52 -3.50
CA LEU A 63 -2.53 4.72 -4.15
C LEU A 63 -2.89 3.54 -3.25
N VAL A 64 -3.92 3.71 -2.43
CA VAL A 64 -4.30 2.75 -1.38
C VAL A 64 -5.47 1.91 -1.85
N ALA A 65 -5.24 0.59 -1.87
CA ALA A 65 -6.27 -0.38 -2.22
C ALA A 65 -6.96 -0.90 -0.95
N ASP A 66 -8.30 -0.91 -0.98
CA ASP A 66 -9.09 -1.83 -0.17
C ASP A 66 -9.15 -3.19 -0.86
N THR A 67 -8.83 -4.25 -0.13
CA THR A 67 -8.64 -5.59 -0.70
C THR A 67 -9.27 -6.71 0.13
N SER A 68 -10.39 -6.42 0.80
CA SER A 68 -11.22 -7.43 1.46
C SER A 68 -11.45 -8.65 0.56
N GLY A 69 -11.28 -9.85 1.11
CA GLY A 69 -11.57 -11.12 0.42
C GLY A 69 -10.52 -11.61 -0.58
N VAL A 70 -9.36 -10.95 -0.71
CA VAL A 70 -8.26 -11.42 -1.57
C VAL A 70 -7.36 -12.39 -0.77
N ALA A 71 -6.97 -13.53 -1.36
CA ALA A 71 -6.03 -14.44 -0.71
C ALA A 71 -4.61 -13.82 -0.58
N PRO A 72 -3.83 -14.11 0.49
CA PRO A 72 -2.62 -13.35 0.82
C PRO A 72 -1.54 -13.41 -0.28
N TYR A 73 -1.37 -14.54 -0.97
CA TYR A 73 -0.41 -14.63 -2.07
C TYR A 73 -0.77 -13.71 -3.25
N HIS A 74 -2.06 -13.66 -3.59
CA HIS A 74 -2.55 -12.80 -4.67
C HIS A 74 -2.46 -11.33 -4.29
N LEU A 75 -2.80 -10.99 -3.04
CA LEU A 75 -2.66 -9.65 -2.54
C LEU A 75 -1.21 -9.17 -2.59
N ALA A 76 -0.29 -9.95 -2.01
CA ALA A 76 1.14 -9.62 -1.98
C ALA A 76 1.68 -9.33 -3.38
N ARG A 77 1.33 -10.16 -4.37
CA ARG A 77 1.76 -9.97 -5.76
C ARG A 77 1.15 -8.72 -6.40
N LYS A 78 -0.15 -8.48 -6.20
CA LYS A 78 -0.87 -7.33 -6.78
C LYS A 78 -0.35 -6.02 -6.22
N LEU A 79 -0.18 -5.91 -4.90
CA LEU A 79 0.35 -4.73 -4.25
C LEU A 79 1.82 -4.49 -4.58
N ALA A 80 2.65 -5.54 -4.61
CA ALA A 80 4.04 -5.40 -5.06
C ALA A 80 4.12 -4.89 -6.51
N SER A 81 3.23 -5.36 -7.38
CA SER A 81 3.14 -4.88 -8.77
C SER A 81 2.74 -3.40 -8.81
N LEU A 82 1.72 -3.01 -8.04
CA LEU A 82 1.32 -1.59 -7.92
C LEU A 82 2.47 -0.74 -7.39
N ASP A 83 3.23 -1.22 -6.41
CA ASP A 83 4.35 -0.48 -5.83
C ASP A 83 5.47 -0.27 -6.85
N HIS A 84 5.82 -1.30 -7.63
CA HIS A 84 6.76 -1.17 -8.75
C HIS A 84 6.25 -0.22 -9.84
N LEU A 85 4.98 -0.33 -10.24
CA LEU A 85 4.39 0.52 -11.28
C LEU A 85 4.30 1.99 -10.87
N SER A 86 4.03 2.24 -9.60
CA SER A 86 3.84 3.59 -9.05
C SER A 86 5.13 4.24 -8.57
N GLY A 87 6.26 3.52 -8.57
CA GLY A 87 7.54 4.03 -8.07
C GLY A 87 7.60 4.10 -6.54
N GLY A 88 6.89 3.21 -5.85
CA GLY A 88 6.82 3.20 -4.40
C GLY A 88 5.71 4.09 -3.86
N ARG A 89 4.49 3.99 -4.38
CA ARG A 89 3.32 4.75 -3.87
C ARG A 89 2.15 3.84 -3.49
N ALA A 90 2.35 2.53 -3.43
CA ALA A 90 1.28 1.61 -3.07
C ALA A 90 0.98 1.69 -1.57
N GLY A 91 -0.31 1.58 -1.24
CA GLY A 91 -0.77 1.31 0.11
C GLY A 91 -1.84 0.23 0.13
N TRP A 92 -2.06 -0.32 1.32
CA TRP A 92 -3.03 -1.37 1.57
C TRP A 92 -3.85 -1.02 2.80
N LEU A 93 -5.17 -0.88 2.64
CA LEU A 93 -6.08 -0.84 3.77
C LEU A 93 -6.38 -2.26 4.24
N ILE A 94 -6.01 -2.56 5.49
CA ILE A 94 -6.29 -3.84 6.10
C ILE A 94 -7.75 -3.95 6.55
N ASP A 95 -8.36 -5.08 6.24
CA ASP A 95 -9.67 -5.45 6.75
C ASP A 95 -9.51 -6.31 8.00
N THR A 96 -10.09 -5.88 9.11
CA THR A 96 -10.06 -6.58 10.40
C THR A 96 -11.34 -7.38 10.66
N ALA A 97 -12.23 -7.53 9.67
CA ALA A 97 -13.54 -8.19 9.85
C ALA A 97 -13.45 -9.65 10.29
N ASP A 98 -12.38 -10.36 9.93
CA ASP A 98 -12.15 -11.77 10.30
C ASP A 98 -11.54 -11.94 11.71
N GLY A 99 -11.36 -10.84 12.45
CA GLY A 99 -10.79 -10.82 13.80
C GLY A 99 -9.26 -10.68 13.84
N ASP A 100 -8.74 -10.23 14.98
CA ASP A 100 -7.35 -9.79 15.14
C ASP A 100 -6.32 -10.88 14.83
N LEU A 101 -6.59 -12.13 15.23
CA LEU A 101 -5.65 -13.25 15.02
C LEU A 101 -5.52 -13.62 13.55
N VAL A 102 -6.63 -13.76 12.83
CA VAL A 102 -6.65 -14.03 11.39
C VAL A 102 -5.97 -12.90 10.64
N THR A 103 -6.28 -11.66 11.02
CA THR A 103 -5.72 -10.44 10.43
C THR A 103 -4.21 -10.37 10.63
N THR A 104 -3.73 -10.69 11.83
CA THR A 104 -2.30 -10.70 12.16
C THR A 104 -1.54 -11.74 11.33
N GLU A 105 -2.04 -12.97 11.26
CA GLU A 105 -1.42 -14.02 10.44
C GLU A 105 -1.43 -13.66 8.95
N TYR A 106 -2.52 -13.06 8.47
CA TYR A 106 -2.65 -12.61 7.09
C TYR A 106 -1.56 -11.58 6.73
N VAL A 107 -1.37 -10.55 7.57
CA VAL A 107 -0.31 -9.53 7.38
C VAL A 107 1.07 -10.16 7.39
N GLU A 108 1.30 -11.09 8.32
CA GLU A 108 2.58 -11.79 8.44
C GLU A 108 2.92 -12.52 7.13
N VAL A 109 1.98 -13.32 6.59
CA VAL A 109 2.16 -14.02 5.31
C VAL A 109 2.49 -13.05 4.18
N VAL A 110 1.76 -11.94 4.09
CA VAL A 110 1.96 -10.94 3.03
C VAL A 110 3.35 -10.30 3.12
N ARG A 111 3.80 -9.94 4.33
CA ARG A 111 5.14 -9.37 4.56
C ARG A 111 6.24 -10.38 4.22
N GLN A 112 6.14 -11.61 4.72
CA GLN A 112 7.10 -12.67 4.40
C GLN A 112 7.19 -12.90 2.87
N LEU A 113 6.07 -12.80 2.15
CA LEU A 113 6.07 -12.89 0.70
C LEU A 113 6.80 -11.72 0.03
N TRP A 114 6.58 -10.47 0.46
CA TRP A 114 7.32 -9.32 -0.07
C TRP A 114 8.83 -9.42 0.15
N ASP A 115 9.23 -10.06 1.25
CA ASP A 115 10.62 -10.34 1.60
C ASP A 115 11.20 -11.62 0.94
N SER A 116 10.47 -12.25 0.01
CA SER A 116 11.00 -13.40 -0.74
C SER A 116 12.27 -13.06 -1.51
N PHE A 117 12.35 -11.87 -2.11
CA PHE A 117 13.59 -11.35 -2.70
C PHE A 117 14.15 -10.26 -1.78
N SER A 118 15.47 -10.25 -1.56
CA SER A 118 16.10 -9.08 -0.90
C SER A 118 16.16 -7.87 -1.83
N ASP A 119 16.43 -6.68 -1.26
CA ASP A 119 16.63 -5.43 -2.01
C ASP A 119 17.71 -5.54 -3.12
N LYS A 120 18.68 -6.44 -2.95
CA LYS A 120 19.82 -6.61 -3.87
C LYS A 120 19.73 -7.87 -4.73
N ALA A 121 18.62 -8.59 -4.67
CA ALA A 121 18.50 -9.89 -5.32
C ALA A 121 18.53 -9.79 -6.85
N ILE A 122 18.01 -8.71 -7.44
CA ILE A 122 17.93 -8.55 -8.89
C ILE A 122 19.20 -7.91 -9.43
N LEU A 123 20.01 -8.68 -10.16
CA LEU A 123 21.32 -8.27 -10.68
C LEU A 123 21.26 -7.76 -12.13
N ARG A 124 20.46 -8.42 -12.97
CA ARG A 124 20.37 -8.19 -14.43
C ARG A 124 21.75 -8.20 -15.13
N ASP A 125 22.65 -9.07 -14.67
CA ASP A 125 24.00 -9.21 -15.21
C ASP A 125 23.99 -10.05 -16.48
N LYS A 126 24.01 -9.35 -17.62
CA LYS A 126 24.06 -9.99 -18.95
C LYS A 126 25.41 -10.64 -19.25
N ALA A 127 26.51 -10.12 -18.70
CA ALA A 127 27.85 -10.62 -19.00
C ALA A 127 28.07 -12.01 -18.40
N ASN A 128 27.53 -12.25 -17.20
CA ASN A 128 27.64 -13.53 -16.50
C ASN A 128 26.35 -14.39 -16.57
N ALA A 129 25.36 -13.98 -17.39
CA ALA A 129 24.06 -14.64 -17.53
C ALA A 129 23.30 -14.84 -16.19
N ARG A 130 23.41 -13.89 -15.26
CA ARG A 130 22.75 -13.92 -13.95
C ARG A 130 21.67 -12.85 -13.86
N TYR A 131 20.40 -13.25 -13.89
CA TYR A 131 19.29 -12.31 -13.71
C TYR A 131 19.12 -11.90 -12.24
N TYR A 132 19.28 -12.85 -11.31
CA TYR A 132 19.18 -12.63 -9.87
C TYR A 132 20.22 -13.46 -9.11
N ASP A 133 20.44 -13.10 -7.84
CA ASP A 133 21.27 -13.85 -6.91
C ASP A 133 20.44 -14.89 -6.15
N PRO A 134 20.67 -16.20 -6.32
CA PRO A 134 19.90 -17.23 -5.62
C PRO A 134 20.06 -17.17 -4.10
N ASP A 135 21.20 -16.69 -3.60
CA ASP A 135 21.44 -16.53 -2.15
C ASP A 135 20.61 -15.38 -1.54
N GLN A 136 20.00 -14.55 -2.39
CA GLN A 136 19.13 -13.43 -2.02
C GLN A 136 17.64 -13.74 -2.26
N LEU A 137 17.30 -14.99 -2.58
CA LEU A 137 15.94 -15.50 -2.69
C LEU A 137 15.64 -16.42 -1.50
N ARG A 138 14.54 -16.15 -0.81
CA ARG A 138 14.03 -16.93 0.32
C ARG A 138 12.62 -17.39 0.03
N THR A 139 12.29 -18.56 0.57
CA THR A 139 10.95 -19.15 0.48
C THR A 139 10.37 -19.14 1.90
N PRO A 140 9.28 -18.38 2.16
CA PRO A 140 8.71 -18.24 3.50
C PRO A 140 8.31 -19.54 4.20
N HIS A 141 7.75 -20.50 3.45
CA HIS A 141 7.24 -21.77 4.00
C HIS A 141 6.25 -21.61 5.17
N HIS A 142 5.46 -20.53 5.18
CA HIS A 142 4.48 -20.25 6.24
C HIS A 142 3.49 -21.39 6.45
N ARG A 143 3.30 -21.77 7.71
CA ARG A 143 2.31 -22.74 8.18
C ARG A 143 1.75 -22.27 9.52
N GLY A 144 0.68 -21.48 9.46
CA GLY A 144 -0.06 -21.04 10.63
C GLY A 144 -1.40 -21.78 10.77
N GLU A 145 -2.26 -21.23 11.61
CA GLU A 145 -3.57 -21.79 11.92
C GLU A 145 -4.56 -21.58 10.75
N HIS A 146 -4.48 -20.42 10.10
CA HIS A 146 -5.40 -20.02 9.05
C HIS A 146 -4.82 -20.17 7.66
N PHE A 147 -3.50 -19.99 7.49
CA PHE A 147 -2.86 -19.99 6.18
C PHE A 147 -1.69 -20.98 6.10
N THR A 148 -1.57 -21.62 4.94
CA THR A 148 -0.37 -22.39 4.56
C THR A 148 0.09 -21.90 3.20
N VAL A 149 1.22 -21.18 3.18
CA VAL A 149 1.75 -20.53 1.97
C VAL A 149 3.23 -20.84 1.83
N ARG A 150 3.57 -21.58 0.78
CA ARG A 150 4.97 -21.95 0.51
C ARG A 150 5.82 -20.74 0.10
N GLY A 151 5.33 -19.91 -0.82
CA GLY A 151 6.17 -18.96 -1.55
C GLY A 151 7.18 -19.65 -2.50
N PRO A 152 8.22 -18.94 -2.97
CA PRO A 152 8.43 -17.51 -2.83
C PRO A 152 7.39 -16.70 -3.62
N LEU A 153 7.32 -15.39 -3.36
CA LEU A 153 6.64 -14.47 -4.26
C LEU A 153 7.41 -14.38 -5.59
N ASN A 154 6.70 -14.24 -6.70
CA ASN A 154 7.29 -14.26 -8.05
C ASN A 154 7.60 -12.87 -8.62
N ILE A 155 7.76 -11.86 -7.77
CA ILE A 155 8.15 -10.49 -8.11
C ILE A 155 9.19 -10.01 -7.09
N SER A 156 10.11 -9.15 -7.53
CA SER A 156 11.12 -8.55 -6.66
C SER A 156 10.50 -7.72 -5.53
N ARG A 157 11.25 -7.52 -4.45
CA ARG A 157 10.84 -6.70 -3.31
C ARG A 157 10.26 -5.35 -3.75
N PRO A 158 9.12 -4.92 -3.20
CA PRO A 158 8.54 -3.61 -3.47
C PRO A 158 9.56 -2.47 -3.27
N PRO A 159 9.55 -1.39 -4.08
CA PRO A 159 10.45 -0.24 -3.92
C PRO A 159 10.53 0.34 -2.50
N GLN A 160 9.40 0.35 -1.78
CA GLN A 160 9.32 0.81 -0.39
C GLN A 160 9.81 -0.20 0.66
N GLY A 161 10.29 -1.37 0.24
CA GLY A 161 10.40 -2.55 1.11
C GLY A 161 9.06 -3.27 1.19
N HIS A 162 8.09 -2.66 1.88
CA HIS A 162 6.69 -3.08 1.91
C HIS A 162 5.78 -1.89 1.55
N PRO A 163 4.73 -2.10 0.73
CA PRO A 163 3.61 -1.15 0.63
C PRO A 163 3.13 -0.72 2.01
N VAL A 164 2.76 0.55 2.16
CA VAL A 164 2.31 1.08 3.45
C VAL A 164 0.98 0.43 3.84
N ILE A 165 0.89 -0.11 5.05
CA ILE A 165 -0.34 -0.70 5.57
C ILE A 165 -1.10 0.41 6.29
N PHE A 166 -2.39 0.53 5.99
CA PHE A 166 -3.32 1.44 6.63
C PHE A 166 -4.31 0.60 7.43
N GLN A 167 -4.65 1.05 8.63
CA GLN A 167 -5.68 0.43 9.45
C GLN A 167 -6.63 1.51 9.94
N PHE A 168 -7.93 1.19 9.98
CA PHE A 168 -8.89 2.04 10.69
C PHE A 168 -8.67 1.88 12.19
N GLY A 169 -8.44 3.01 12.87
CA GLY A 169 -8.35 3.03 14.33
C GLY A 169 -9.66 2.57 14.98
N SER A 170 -9.56 1.90 16.13
CA SER A 170 -10.72 1.52 16.91
C SER A 170 -11.27 2.72 17.69
N ALA A 171 -12.42 3.21 17.22
CA ALA A 171 -13.43 4.03 17.91
C ALA A 171 -12.99 5.39 18.50
N LEU A 172 -13.65 6.47 18.05
CA LEU A 172 -13.75 7.78 18.71
C LEU A 172 -12.89 7.97 19.97
N LEU A 173 -11.80 8.73 19.83
CA LEU A 173 -11.01 9.36 20.89
C LEU A 173 -10.27 8.43 21.86
N GLY A 174 -8.94 8.49 21.78
CA GLY A 174 -8.06 8.38 22.95
C GLY A 174 -7.14 7.18 22.94
N ASP A 175 -5.85 7.50 23.05
CA ASP A 175 -4.72 6.61 23.34
C ASP A 175 -4.18 5.76 22.17
N VAL A 176 -3.25 6.41 21.47
CA VAL A 176 -2.25 5.87 20.55
C VAL A 176 -1.60 4.60 21.14
N PHE A 177 -1.75 3.46 20.44
CA PHE A 177 -0.93 2.27 20.68
C PHE A 177 0.10 2.11 19.57
N VAL A 178 1.38 2.14 19.93
CA VAL A 178 2.52 1.82 19.07
C VAL A 178 3.35 0.75 19.77
N ASP A 179 3.58 -0.41 19.13
CA ASP A 179 4.76 -1.28 19.39
C ASP A 179 4.81 -2.47 18.41
N ARG A 180 5.89 -2.85 17.69
CA ARG A 180 7.27 -2.34 17.45
C ARG A 180 7.66 -2.69 16.00
N ALA A 181 8.37 -1.80 15.29
CA ALA A 181 9.03 -1.98 13.97
C ALA A 181 8.32 -1.46 12.68
N THR A 182 7.22 -0.71 12.82
CA THR A 182 6.65 0.31 11.88
C THR A 182 6.43 -0.08 10.40
N ASP A 183 5.17 -0.42 10.10
CA ASP A 183 4.61 -0.54 8.74
C ASP A 183 3.16 -0.07 8.64
N VAL A 184 2.55 0.39 9.75
CA VAL A 184 1.14 0.72 9.85
C VAL A 184 0.97 2.23 10.06
N ALA A 185 0.18 2.86 9.20
CA ALA A 185 -0.29 4.23 9.34
C ALA A 185 -1.72 4.22 9.89
N GLU A 186 -1.89 4.68 11.13
CA GLU A 186 -3.20 4.95 11.73
C GLU A 186 -3.65 6.36 11.36
N PHE A 187 -4.95 6.53 11.06
CA PHE A 187 -5.51 7.83 10.77
C PHE A 187 -6.93 7.97 11.33
N ASP A 188 -7.23 9.17 11.85
CA ASP A 188 -8.58 9.61 12.15
C ASP A 188 -9.21 10.19 10.87
N THR A 189 -10.26 9.52 10.39
CA THR A 189 -11.03 9.82 9.16
C THR A 189 -11.30 11.30 8.91
N VAL A 190 -11.07 11.85 7.69
CA VAL A 190 -11.72 13.09 7.23
C VAL A 190 -12.05 13.09 5.73
N ALA A 191 -13.30 13.52 5.46
CA ALA A 191 -13.92 14.03 4.22
C ALA A 191 -14.17 13.05 3.05
N ALA A 192 -15.41 12.58 2.98
CA ALA A 192 -16.02 12.11 1.73
C ALA A 192 -15.96 13.22 0.67
N VAL A 193 -15.20 13.02 -0.40
CA VAL A 193 -15.17 13.92 -1.57
C VAL A 193 -16.29 13.53 -2.51
N LEU A 194 -17.52 13.92 -2.16
CA LEU A 194 -18.63 13.94 -3.10
C LEU A 194 -18.72 15.36 -3.70
N GLY A 195 -18.18 15.54 -4.91
CA GLY A 195 -18.31 16.77 -5.68
C GLY A 195 -17.04 17.61 -5.83
N HIS A 196 -16.07 17.08 -6.58
CA HIS A 196 -15.08 17.79 -7.42
C HIS A 196 -14.58 19.20 -7.03
N THR A 197 -14.23 19.45 -5.77
CA THR A 197 -13.24 20.48 -5.41
C THR A 197 -12.72 20.20 -4.00
N ALA A 198 -11.49 19.68 -3.91
CA ALA A 198 -10.73 19.71 -2.66
C ALA A 198 -9.70 20.83 -2.79
N THR A 199 -9.74 21.82 -1.90
CA THR A 199 -8.68 22.81 -1.74
C THR A 199 -8.25 22.77 -0.30
N LEU A 200 -7.18 22.01 0.00
CA LEU A 200 -6.38 22.26 1.19
C LEU A 200 -5.27 23.22 0.81
N GLY A 201 -5.31 24.41 1.39
CA GLY A 201 -4.25 25.41 1.25
C GLY A 201 -3.09 25.12 2.21
N ASP A 202 -1.88 25.44 1.73
CA ASP A 202 -0.66 25.63 2.50
C ASP A 202 0.07 24.39 3.05
N ARG A 203 -0.02 23.25 2.34
CA ARG A 203 0.95 22.14 2.54
C ARG A 203 2.15 22.30 1.62
N GLY A 204 3.34 22.09 2.20
CA GLY A 204 4.62 22.05 1.48
C GLY A 204 4.65 20.93 0.42
N PRO A 205 5.69 20.89 -0.42
CA PRO A 205 5.84 19.82 -1.41
C PRO A 205 5.97 18.46 -0.73
N TYR A 206 5.65 17.39 -1.48
CA TYR A 206 5.95 16.02 -1.07
C TYR A 206 7.44 15.90 -0.75
N ALA A 207 7.76 15.35 0.43
CA ALA A 207 9.10 15.37 0.99
C ALA A 207 9.98 14.20 0.51
N GLY A 208 9.36 13.13 0.01
CA GLY A 208 10.00 11.87 -0.37
C GLY A 208 9.66 11.40 -1.78
N ALA A 209 10.44 10.44 -2.26
CA ALA A 209 10.21 9.75 -3.54
C ALA A 209 9.11 8.69 -3.42
N THR A 210 8.80 8.23 -2.21
CA THR A 210 7.80 7.19 -1.94
C THR A 210 6.71 7.67 -0.97
N LEU A 211 5.53 7.05 -1.02
CA LEU A 211 4.48 7.28 -0.02
C LEU A 211 5.01 7.06 1.42
N ARG A 212 5.81 6.03 1.63
CA ARG A 212 6.45 5.74 2.93
C ARG A 212 7.32 6.91 3.43
N GLU A 213 8.16 7.46 2.57
CA GLU A 213 9.01 8.62 2.91
C GLU A 213 8.19 9.90 3.13
N ASN A 214 7.13 10.11 2.32
CA ASN A 214 6.21 11.24 2.53
C ASN A 214 5.53 11.19 3.91
N LEU A 215 5.25 9.99 4.40
CA LEU A 215 4.68 9.76 5.73
C LEU A 215 5.75 9.73 6.85
N GLY A 216 7.03 9.91 6.52
CA GLY A 216 8.12 9.87 7.51
C GLY A 216 8.34 8.48 8.13
N LEU A 217 7.85 7.42 7.48
CA LEU A 217 7.94 6.05 7.97
C LEU A 217 9.31 5.44 7.66
N ALA A 218 9.84 4.65 8.58
CA ALA A 218 11.06 3.90 8.36
C ALA A 218 10.86 2.81 7.28
N ARG A 219 11.94 2.52 6.53
CA ARG A 219 11.97 1.37 5.61
C ARG A 219 11.94 0.08 6.45
N PRO A 220 11.08 -0.90 6.11
CA PRO A 220 10.95 -2.11 6.90
C PRO A 220 12.19 -3.01 6.77
N GLU A 221 12.58 -3.60 7.89
CA GLU A 221 13.56 -4.69 7.91
C GLU A 221 13.00 -5.93 7.22
N VAL A 222 13.90 -6.77 6.71
CA VAL A 222 13.52 -8.06 6.12
C VAL A 222 13.08 -8.99 7.24
N VAL A 223 11.85 -9.49 7.17
CA VAL A 223 11.33 -10.53 8.06
C VAL A 223 12.23 -11.77 7.94
N ARG A 224 12.75 -12.22 9.09
CA ARG A 224 13.68 -13.35 9.17
C ARG A 224 12.95 -14.68 9.20
#